data_AF-A0A1F9MVA0-F1
#
_entry.id   AF-A0A1F9MVA0-F1
#
_cell.length_a   1.000
_cell.length_b   1.000
_cell.length_c   1.000
_cell.angle_alpha   90.00
_cell.angle_beta   90.00
_cell.angle_gamma   90.00
#
_symmetry.space_group_name_H-M   'P 1'
#
loop_
_entity.id
_entity.type
_entity.pdbx_description
1 polymer ?
#
loop_
_entity_poly.entity_id
_entity_poly.type
_entity_poly.pdbx_seq_one_letter_code
_entity_poly.pdbx_strand_id
1 'polypeptide(L)'
;CASVVCLADLRKRRGFFEQYPQDEPLELIGIINCAGCPTLAAPEKILQRVRAVAEFRIEALHLSFCMVTLCPFVKKYSELIKGAFPDIKICMGTHQPADRNRFLRGVKELLCQTLSPPQTMSDMIRGTMKIPEE
;
A
#
# COMPACT_ATOMS: atom_id res chain seq x y z
N CYS A 1 -1.11 -4.19 7.06
CA CYS A 1 -2.09 -3.23 6.50
C CYS A 1 -3.43 -3.94 6.42
N ALA A 2 -4.49 -3.38 6.99
CA ALA A 2 -5.84 -3.98 6.94
C ALA A 2 -6.66 -3.52 5.72
N SER A 3 -6.09 -2.67 4.85
CA SER A 3 -6.70 -2.17 3.60
C SER A 3 -8.04 -1.42 3.75
N VAL A 4 -8.48 -1.12 4.97
CA VAL A 4 -9.79 -0.54 5.29
C VAL A 4 -10.08 0.72 4.47
N VAL A 5 -9.15 1.68 4.40
CA VAL A 5 -9.35 2.92 3.66
C VAL A 5 -9.43 2.67 2.14
N CYS A 6 -8.59 1.78 1.60
CA CYS A 6 -8.62 1.44 0.18
C CYS A 6 -9.94 0.78 -0.21
N LEU A 7 -10.44 -0.16 0.61
CA LEU A 7 -11.68 -0.87 0.35
C LEU A 7 -12.92 0.00 0.59
N ALA A 8 -12.86 0.93 1.55
CA ALA A 8 -13.91 1.91 1.76
C ALA A 8 -14.04 2.85 0.55
N ASP A 9 -12.92 3.33 -0.01
CA ASP A 9 -12.94 4.21 -1.18
C ASP A 9 -13.28 3.46 -2.47
N LEU A 10 -12.91 2.18 -2.60
CA LEU A 10 -13.43 1.31 -3.66
C LEU A 10 -14.96 1.26 -3.60
N ARG A 11 -15.52 0.91 -2.44
CA ARG A 11 -16.98 0.81 -2.24
C ARG A 11 -17.71 2.13 -2.50
N LYS A 12 -17.09 3.26 -2.14
CA LYS A 12 -17.67 4.60 -2.27
C LYS A 12 -17.33 5.28 -3.60
N ARG A 13 -16.54 4.64 -4.46
CA ARG A 13 -15.96 5.19 -5.69
C ARG A 13 -15.30 6.56 -5.51
N ARG A 14 -14.35 6.64 -4.58
CA ARG A 14 -13.61 7.87 -4.27
C ARG A 14 -12.14 7.76 -4.66
N GLY A 15 -11.48 8.90 -4.80
CA GLY A 15 -10.05 8.95 -5.09
C GLY A 15 -9.76 8.34 -6.46
N PHE A 16 -8.87 7.35 -6.52
CA PHE A 16 -8.50 6.73 -7.80
C PHE A 16 -9.58 5.81 -8.37
N PHE A 17 -10.68 5.58 -7.66
CA PHE A 17 -11.82 4.82 -8.18
C PHE A 17 -12.89 5.71 -8.86
N GLU A 18 -12.74 7.03 -8.83
CA GLU A 18 -13.66 7.98 -9.50
C GLU A 18 -13.67 7.83 -11.04
N GLN A 19 -12.63 7.22 -11.59
CA GLN A 19 -12.51 6.95 -13.03
C GLN A 19 -13.45 5.85 -13.54
N TYR A 20 -14.12 5.10 -12.65
CA TYR A 20 -15.03 4.02 -13.02
C TYR A 20 -16.49 4.51 -13.05
N PRO A 21 -17.28 4.16 -14.08
CA PRO A 21 -18.68 4.61 -14.22
C PRO A 21 -19.54 4.24 -13.03
N GLN A 22 -20.32 5.17 -12.48
CA GLN A 22 -21.09 4.94 -11.24
C GLN A 22 -22.24 3.92 -11.41
N ASP A 23 -22.71 3.77 -12.63
CA ASP A 23 -23.80 2.91 -13.08
C ASP A 23 -23.38 1.47 -13.39
N GLU A 24 -22.08 1.19 -13.49
CA GLU A 24 -21.54 -0.15 -13.75
C GLU A 24 -20.99 -0.80 -12.47
N PRO A 25 -21.24 -2.10 -12.21
CA PRO A 25 -20.64 -2.79 -11.07
C PRO A 25 -19.11 -2.69 -11.05
N LEU A 26 -18.52 -2.43 -9.88
CA LEU A 26 -17.07 -2.45 -9.68
C LEU A 26 -16.72 -3.55 -8.68
N GLU A 27 -16.14 -4.64 -9.18
CA GLU A 27 -15.88 -5.85 -8.38
C GLU A 27 -14.43 -5.94 -7.92
N LEU A 28 -14.24 -6.35 -6.66
CA LEU A 28 -12.93 -6.70 -6.14
C LEU A 28 -12.67 -8.19 -6.37
N ILE A 29 -11.82 -8.50 -7.34
CA ILE A 29 -11.44 -9.90 -7.61
C ILE A 29 -10.37 -10.40 -6.64
N GLY A 30 -9.40 -9.56 -6.29
CA GLY A 30 -8.31 -9.98 -5.42
C GLY A 30 -7.51 -8.83 -4.84
N ILE A 31 -6.82 -9.11 -3.73
CA ILE A 31 -5.86 -8.23 -3.11
C ILE A 31 -4.57 -9.01 -2.82
N ILE A 32 -3.44 -8.43 -3.22
CA ILE A 32 -2.12 -9.00 -2.97
C ILE A 32 -1.25 -7.97 -2.23
N ASN A 33 -0.43 -8.48 -1.31
CA ASN A 33 0.51 -7.64 -0.58
C ASN A 33 1.75 -7.32 -1.44
N CYS A 34 2.35 -6.16 -1.20
CA CYS A 34 3.63 -5.76 -1.79
C CYS A 34 4.71 -6.85 -1.59
N ALA A 35 5.57 -7.05 -2.59
CA ALA A 35 6.66 -8.03 -2.54
C ALA A 35 7.73 -7.74 -1.46
N GLY A 36 7.72 -6.52 -0.90
CA GLY A 36 8.75 -5.99 -0.01
C GLY A 36 9.71 -5.07 -0.77
N CYS A 37 10.78 -4.62 -0.10
CA CYS A 37 11.87 -3.91 -0.76
C CYS A 37 12.57 -4.87 -1.75
N PRO A 38 13.00 -4.41 -2.94
CA PRO A 38 13.67 -5.25 -3.90
C PRO A 38 15.07 -5.64 -3.46
N THR A 39 15.09 -6.72 -2.70
CA THR A 39 16.20 -7.66 -2.71
C THR A 39 16.25 -8.37 -4.07
N LEU A 40 17.20 -9.29 -4.26
CA LEU A 40 17.48 -9.94 -5.54
C LEU A 40 16.27 -10.61 -6.23
N ALA A 41 15.28 -11.09 -5.47
CA ALA A 41 14.16 -11.87 -6.00
C ALA A 41 12.82 -11.11 -6.09
N ALA A 42 12.81 -9.80 -5.78
CA ALA A 42 11.54 -9.08 -5.69
C ALA A 42 10.84 -8.80 -7.04
N PRO A 43 11.55 -8.54 -8.16
CA PRO A 43 10.92 -8.45 -9.48
C PRO A 43 10.14 -9.73 -9.85
N GLU A 44 10.74 -10.90 -9.62
CA GLU A 44 10.12 -12.19 -9.90
C GLU A 44 8.95 -12.43 -8.95
N LYS A 45 9.13 -12.11 -7.66
CA LYS A 45 8.10 -12.26 -6.63
C LYS A 45 6.88 -11.38 -6.88
N ILE A 46 7.05 -10.13 -7.33
CA ILE A 46 5.91 -9.26 -7.65
C ILE A 46 5.17 -9.80 -8.88
N LEU A 47 5.89 -10.24 -9.91
CA LEU A 47 5.27 -10.83 -11.11
C LEU A 47 4.49 -12.09 -10.77
N GLN A 48 5.05 -12.98 -9.95
CA GLN A 48 4.35 -14.21 -9.53
C GLN A 48 3.06 -13.90 -8.77
N ARG A 49 3.09 -12.90 -7.89
CA ARG A 49 1.88 -12.47 -7.15
C ARG A 49 0.85 -11.82 -8.06
N VAL A 50 1.28 -10.99 -9.01
CA VAL A 50 0.39 -10.36 -9.98
C VAL A 50 -0.21 -11.39 -10.93
N ARG A 51 0.55 -12.40 -11.34
CA ARG A 51 0.05 -13.52 -12.17
C ARG A 51 -1.15 -14.21 -11.51
N ALA A 52 -1.07 -14.47 -10.21
CA ALA A 52 -2.15 -15.13 -9.46
C ALA A 52 -3.48 -14.36 -9.48
N VAL A 53 -3.47 -13.03 -9.63
CA VAL A 53 -4.71 -12.24 -9.81
C VAL A 53 -5.04 -12.00 -11.29
N ALA A 54 -4.03 -11.90 -12.15
CA ALA A 54 -4.19 -11.71 -13.59
C ALA A 54 -4.88 -12.91 -14.27
N GLU A 55 -4.66 -14.14 -13.76
CA GLU A 55 -5.33 -15.36 -14.25
C GLU A 55 -6.85 -15.31 -14.14
N PHE A 56 -7.39 -14.47 -13.24
CA PHE A 56 -8.82 -14.21 -13.12
C PHE A 56 -9.33 -13.12 -14.08
N ARG A 57 -8.54 -12.73 -15.08
CA ARG A 57 -8.92 -11.80 -16.16
C ARG A 57 -9.38 -10.43 -15.66
N ILE A 58 -8.68 -9.88 -14.67
CA ILE A 58 -8.94 -8.53 -14.17
C ILE A 58 -8.69 -7.49 -15.27
N GLU A 59 -9.52 -6.46 -15.33
CA GLU A 59 -9.36 -5.35 -16.28
C GLU A 59 -8.37 -4.29 -15.78
N ALA A 60 -8.28 -4.12 -14.47
CA ALA A 60 -7.43 -3.13 -13.84
C ALA A 60 -6.71 -3.68 -12.62
N LEU A 61 -5.44 -3.28 -12.48
CA LEU A 61 -4.62 -3.53 -11.29
C LEU A 61 -4.26 -2.20 -10.64
N HIS A 62 -4.76 -1.97 -9.43
CA HIS A 62 -4.41 -0.80 -8.64
C HIS A 62 -3.16 -1.05 -7.80
N LEU A 63 -2.11 -0.25 -8.01
CA LEU A 63 -1.03 -0.12 -7.05
C LEU A 63 -1.49 0.82 -5.93
N SER A 64 -1.61 0.28 -4.71
CA SER A 64 -2.09 1.04 -3.55
C SER A 64 -1.37 2.37 -3.34
N PHE A 65 -2.07 3.38 -2.84
CA PHE A 65 -1.49 4.72 -2.61
C PHE A 65 -0.21 4.68 -1.74
N CYS A 66 -0.15 3.78 -0.75
CA CYS A 66 1.05 3.60 0.05
C CYS A 66 2.22 3.02 -0.76
N MET A 67 2.00 2.11 -1.71
CA MET A 67 3.05 1.67 -2.64
C MET A 67 3.50 2.81 -3.54
N VAL A 68 2.57 3.56 -4.13
CA VAL A 68 2.89 4.70 -5.02
C VAL A 68 3.69 5.78 -4.29
N THR A 69 3.40 5.99 -3.01
CA THR A 69 4.04 7.05 -2.22
C THR A 69 5.34 6.58 -1.56
N LEU A 70 5.35 5.41 -0.94
CA LEU A 70 6.44 4.92 -0.08
C LEU A 70 7.45 4.05 -0.83
N CYS A 71 7.06 3.37 -1.91
CA CYS A 71 7.96 2.46 -2.61
C CYS A 71 8.86 3.23 -3.58
N PRO A 72 10.20 3.21 -3.39
CA PRO A 72 11.11 3.85 -4.34
C PRO A 72 11.18 3.13 -5.69
N PHE A 73 10.63 1.91 -5.78
CA PHE A 73 10.70 1.05 -6.96
C PHE A 73 9.36 0.88 -7.67
N VAL A 74 8.35 1.69 -7.33
CA VAL A 74 7.00 1.53 -7.89
C VAL A 74 7.01 1.63 -9.42
N LYS A 75 7.85 2.50 -10.00
CA LYS A 75 8.00 2.63 -11.46
C LYS A 75 8.51 1.34 -12.10
N LYS A 76 9.60 0.79 -11.55
CA LYS A 76 10.16 -0.50 -12.00
C LYS A 76 9.14 -1.62 -11.94
N TYR A 77 8.35 -1.70 -10.86
CA TYR A 77 7.27 -2.68 -10.76
C TYR A 77 6.17 -2.43 -11.79
N SER A 78 5.72 -1.19 -11.99
CA SER A 78 4.70 -0.88 -12.97
C SER A 78 5.13 -1.23 -14.40
N GLU A 79 6.38 -0.94 -14.77
CA GLU A 79 6.95 -1.28 -16.08
C GLU A 79 7.04 -2.78 -16.29
N LEU A 80 7.55 -3.50 -15.29
CA LEU A 80 7.67 -4.96 -15.32
C LEU A 80 6.30 -5.64 -15.46
N ILE A 81 5.31 -5.20 -14.68
CA ILE A 81 3.95 -5.73 -14.74
C ILE A 81 3.32 -5.43 -16.10
N LYS A 82 3.43 -4.19 -16.59
CA LYS A 82 2.88 -3.79 -17.89
C LYS A 82 3.50 -4.57 -19.05
N GLY A 83 4.80 -4.87 -18.97
CA GLY A 83 5.48 -5.71 -19.96
C GLY A 83 4.99 -7.17 -19.97
N ALA A 84 4.62 -7.71 -18.81
CA ALA A 84 4.13 -9.09 -18.69
C ALA A 84 2.61 -9.22 -18.97
N PHE A 85 1.83 -8.18 -18.71
CA PHE A 85 0.37 -8.16 -18.83
C PHE A 85 -0.10 -6.87 -19.52
N PRO A 86 0.09 -6.75 -20.84
CA PRO A 86 -0.16 -5.50 -21.58
C PRO A 86 -1.64 -5.08 -21.59
N ASP A 87 -2.56 -6.04 -21.48
CA ASP A 87 -4.01 -5.80 -21.53
C ASP A 87 -4.60 -5.33 -20.19
N ILE A 88 -3.84 -5.43 -19.10
CA ILE A 88 -4.30 -5.01 -17.76
C ILE A 88 -3.98 -3.53 -17.54
N LYS A 89 -5.00 -2.72 -17.24
CA LYS A 89 -4.82 -1.30 -16.92
C LYS A 89 -4.15 -1.13 -15.55
N ILE A 90 -2.94 -0.58 -15.54
CA ILE A 90 -2.23 -0.29 -14.29
C ILE A 90 -2.65 1.08 -13.75
N CYS A 91 -3.29 1.09 -12.58
CA CYS A 91 -3.75 2.30 -11.91
C CYS A 91 -2.83 2.67 -10.73
N MET A 92 -2.33 3.90 -10.72
CA MET A 92 -1.34 4.38 -9.74
C MET A 92 -2.00 5.04 -8.53
N GLY A 93 -2.73 4.25 -7.73
CA GLY A 93 -3.31 4.70 -6.48
C GLY A 93 -4.59 3.93 -6.11
N THR A 94 -5.11 4.19 -4.92
CA THR A 94 -6.39 3.63 -4.45
C THR A 94 -7.25 4.71 -3.80
N HIS A 95 -7.03 4.97 -2.51
CA HIS A 95 -7.79 5.94 -1.75
C HIS A 95 -7.39 7.38 -2.07
N GLN A 96 -8.24 8.32 -1.62
CA GLN A 96 -8.03 9.75 -1.82
C GLN A 96 -6.60 10.15 -1.42
N PRO A 97 -5.83 10.77 -2.34
CA PRO A 97 -4.43 11.09 -2.08
C PRO A 97 -4.32 12.17 -1.01
N ALA A 98 -3.64 11.85 0.08
CA ALA A 98 -3.14 12.86 0.99
C ALA A 98 -1.95 13.61 0.36
N ASP A 99 -1.64 14.81 0.86
CA ASP A 99 -0.36 15.45 0.55
C ASP A 99 0.80 14.47 0.80
N ARG A 100 1.64 14.28 -0.22
CA ARG A 100 2.72 13.27 -0.22
C ARG A 100 3.66 13.47 0.97
N ASN A 101 4.06 14.70 1.23
CA ASN A 101 5.02 15.02 2.29
C ASN A 101 4.41 14.81 3.67
N ARG A 102 3.14 15.22 3.85
CA ARG A 102 2.37 14.94 5.07
C ARG A 102 2.23 13.45 5.29
N PHE A 103 1.92 12.67 4.26
CA PHE A 103 1.79 11.21 4.37
C PHE A 103 3.12 10.56 4.77
N LEU A 104 4.23 10.94 4.13
CA LEU A 104 5.57 10.44 4.48
C LEU A 104 5.93 10.75 5.94
N ARG A 105 5.70 11.99 6.39
CA ARG A 105 5.92 12.37 7.80
C ARG A 105 5.05 11.57 8.76
N GLY A 106 3.77 11.41 8.44
CA GLY A 106 2.84 10.63 9.26
C GLY A 106 3.24 9.17 9.37
N VAL A 107 3.62 8.53 8.25
CA VAL A 107 4.12 7.14 8.25
C VAL A 107 5.41 7.02 9.05
N LYS A 108 6.35 7.97 8.91
CA LYS A 108 7.57 8.00 9.73
C LYS A 108 7.23 8.06 11.22
N GLU A 109 6.32 8.95 11.62
CA GLU A 109 5.93 9.09 13.02
C GLU A 109 5.21 7.86 13.57
N LEU A 110 4.40 7.17 12.75
CA LEU A 110 3.75 5.91 13.18
C LEU A 110 4.75 4.79 13.47
N LEU A 111 5.84 4.72 12.69
CA LEU A 111 6.83 3.64 12.79
C LEU A 111 7.99 3.98 13.73
N CYS A 112 8.36 5.25 13.78
CA CYS A 112 9.47 5.80 14.55
C CYS A 112 8.94 6.99 15.34
N GLN A 113 8.08 6.73 16.32
CA GLN A 113 7.42 7.74 17.14
C GLN A 113 8.46 8.66 17.81
N THR A 114 8.38 9.95 17.50
CA THR A 114 9.25 11.00 18.05
C THR A 114 8.51 11.91 19.02
N LEU A 115 7.17 12.03 18.88
CA LEU A 115 6.32 12.84 19.75
C LEU A 115 6.00 12.14 21.08
N SER A 116 5.93 10.82 21.07
CA SER A 116 5.71 9.99 22.27
C SER A 116 6.51 8.70 22.13
N PRO A 117 7.83 8.75 22.38
CA PRO A 117 8.70 7.61 22.18
C PRO A 117 8.22 6.38 22.98
N PRO A 118 8.08 5.20 22.34
CA PRO A 118 7.73 3.97 23.01
C PRO A 118 8.78 3.65 24.06
N GLN A 119 8.32 3.30 25.25
CA GLN A 119 9.21 2.82 26.30
C GLN A 119 9.72 1.44 25.91
N THR A 120 10.98 1.17 26.23
CA THR A 120 11.69 -0.05 25.87
C THR A 120 11.98 -0.89 27.11
N MET A 121 12.42 -2.14 26.92
CA MET A 121 12.92 -2.96 28.04
C MET A 121 14.09 -2.32 28.77
N SER A 122 14.91 -1.50 28.08
CA SER A 122 16.00 -0.76 28.70
C SER A 122 15.48 0.25 29.73
N ASP A 123 14.35 0.90 29.46
CA ASP A 123 13.74 1.85 30.39
C ASP A 123 13.25 1.15 31.66
N MET A 124 12.70 -0.07 31.52
CA MET A 124 12.31 -0.90 32.66
C MET A 124 13.52 -1.34 33.49
N ILE A 125 14.56 -1.89 32.84
CA ILE A 125 15.76 -2.39 33.52
C ILE A 125 16.52 -1.26 34.24
N ARG A 126 16.51 -0.04 33.67
CA ARG A 126 17.16 1.13 34.26
C ARG A 126 16.28 1.89 35.26
N GLY A 127 15.03 1.48 35.46
CA GLY A 127 14.08 2.18 36.34
C GLY A 127 13.69 3.58 35.84
N THR A 128 13.78 3.85 34.54
CA THR A 128 13.38 5.13 33.91
C THR A 128 12.03 5.06 33.21
N MET A 129 11.36 3.90 33.27
CA MET A 129 10.03 3.70 32.71
C MET A 129 8.98 4.45 33.52
N LYS A 130 8.14 5.22 32.83
CA LYS A 130 6.91 5.82 33.32
C LYS A 130 5.81 4.77 33.31
N ILE A 131 5.34 4.37 34.49
CA ILE A 131 4.21 3.46 34.64
C ILE A 131 2.99 4.33 34.96
N PRO A 132 1.85 4.19 34.26
CA PRO A 132 0.64 4.91 34.65
C PRO A 132 0.28 4.54 36.09
N GLU A 133 0.01 5.55 36.94
CA GLU A 133 -0.41 5.43 38.35
C GLU A 133 0.72 5.29 39.40
N GLU A 134 1.99 5.30 38.99
CA GLU A 134 3.15 5.60 39.85
C GLU A 134 3.64 7.04 39.66
#